data_AF-A0AAD0X9T6-F1
#
_entry.id   AF-A0AAD0X9T6-F1
#
_cell.length_a   1.000
_cell.length_b   1.000
_cell.length_c   1.000
_cell.angle_alpha   90.00
_cell.angle_beta   90.00
_cell.angle_gamma   90.00
#
_symmetry.space_group_name_H-M   'P 1'
#
loop_
_entity.id
_entity.type
_entity.pdbx_description
1 polymer ?
#
loop_
_entity_poly.entity_id
_entity_poly.type
_entity_poly.pdbx_seq_one_letter_code
_entity_poly.pdbx_strand_id
1 'polypeptide(L)' 'MIEVIPDDILKIQKKLASFEKDSRNYKKYTKILAKHIKTHTMQKRVKSHIKVIETVQTLNEE' A
#
# COMPACT_ATOMS: atom_id res chain seq x y z
N MET A 1 -9.89 14.47 -0.77
CA MET A 1 -8.94 13.96 0.24
C MET A 1 -7.62 13.70 -0.46
N ILE A 2 -6.51 14.23 0.04
CA ILE A 2 -5.18 13.94 -0.50
C ILE A 2 -4.86 12.49 -0.13
N GLU A 3 -4.67 11.62 -1.12
CA GLU A 3 -4.19 10.27 -0.85
C GLU A 3 -2.74 10.35 -0.33
N VAL A 4 -2.59 10.25 0.98
CA VAL A 4 -1.26 10.21 1.61
C VAL A 4 -0.61 8.87 1.27
N ILE A 5 0.45 8.92 0.46
CA ILE A 5 1.29 7.76 0.18
C ILE A 5 2.05 7.42 1.48
N PRO A 6 2.06 6.14 1.92
CA PRO A 6 2.85 5.73 3.08
C PRO A 6 4.33 6.11 2.99
N ASP A 7 4.91 6.56 4.10
CA ASP A 7 6.29 7.05 4.17
C ASP A 7 7.34 6.02 3.77
N ASP A 8 7.10 4.75 4.09
CA ASP A 8 7.95 3.61 3.72
C ASP A 8 7.99 3.40 2.21
N ILE A 9 6.84 3.45 1.55
CA ILE A 9 6.72 3.41 0.08
C ILE A 9 7.47 4.59 -0.54
N LEU A 10 7.29 5.80 0.00
CA LEU A 10 7.95 7.00 -0.51
C LEU A 10 9.49 6.93 -0.34
N LYS A 11 9.98 6.42 0.81
CA LYS A 11 11.41 6.21 1.06
C LYS A 11 12.02 5.21 0.06
N ILE A 12 11.30 4.12 -0.24
CA ILE A 12 11.74 3.12 -1.22
C ILE A 12 11.78 3.71 -2.63
N GLN A 13 10.77 4.48 -3.03
CA GLN A 13 10.73 5.16 -4.33
C GLN A 13 11.89 6.14 -4.52
N LYS A 14 12.17 6.98 -3.51
CA LYS A 14 13.32 7.90 -3.55
C LYS A 14 14.65 7.15 -3.70
N LYS A 15 14.81 6.02 -3.02
CA LYS A 15 16.01 5.20 -3.13
C LYS A 15 16.12 4.53 -4.50
N LEU A 16 15.01 4.03 -5.05
CA LEU A 16 14.95 3.47 -6.41
C LEU A 16 15.38 4.48 -7.48
N ALA A 17 14.99 5.75 -7.34
CA ALA A 17 15.37 6.81 -8.27
C ALA A 17 16.89 7.07 -8.32
N SER A 18 17.62 6.69 -7.27
CA SER A 18 19.09 6.82 -7.23
C SER A 18 19.86 5.65 -7.85
N PHE A 19 19.18 4.53 -8.18
CA PHE A 19 19.85 3.37 -8.74
C PHE A 19 19.78 3.34 -10.26
N GLU A 20 20.88 2.93 -10.89
CA GLU A 20 20.89 2.60 -12.31
C GLU A 20 19.88 1.49 -12.61
N LYS A 21 19.09 1.70 -13.67
CA LYS A 21 18.08 0.75 -14.12
C LYS A 21 18.71 -0.62 -14.35
N ASP A 22 18.03 -1.66 -13.87
CA ASP A 22 18.46 -3.07 -13.97
C ASP A 22 19.72 -3.48 -13.18
N SER A 23 20.33 -2.56 -12.43
CA SER A 23 21.35 -2.89 -11.43
C SER A 23 20.81 -3.87 -10.38
N ARG A 24 21.71 -4.57 -9.69
CA ARG A 24 21.33 -5.52 -8.62
C ARG A 24 20.48 -4.84 -7.54
N ASN A 25 20.83 -3.62 -7.17
CA ASN A 25 20.11 -2.83 -6.17
C ASN A 25 18.75 -2.37 -6.71
N TYR A 26 18.68 -1.90 -7.96
CA TYR A 26 17.41 -1.57 -8.60
C TYR A 26 16.44 -2.76 -8.56
N LYS A 27 16.86 -3.93 -9.07
CA LYS A 27 16.04 -5.14 -9.08
C LYS A 27 15.59 -5.56 -7.68
N LYS A 28 16.47 -5.45 -6.68
CA LYS A 28 16.15 -5.73 -5.27
C LYS A 28 15.07 -4.78 -4.75
N TYR A 29 15.27 -3.47 -4.90
CA TYR A 29 14.34 -2.48 -4.34
C TYR A 29 13.02 -2.42 -5.10
N THR A 30 12.98 -2.73 -6.40
CA THR A 30 11.73 -2.90 -7.15
C THR A 30 10.88 -4.05 -6.59
N LYS A 31 11.48 -5.18 -6.23
CA LYS A 31 10.77 -6.30 -5.57
C LYS A 31 10.25 -5.90 -4.19
N ILE A 32 11.04 -5.17 -3.42
CA ILE A 32 10.64 -4.67 -2.10
C ILE A 32 9.45 -3.71 -2.24
N LEU A 33 9.50 -2.77 -3.19
CA LEU A 33 8.43 -1.82 -3.47
C LEU A 33 7.12 -2.53 -3.82
N ALA A 34 7.18 -3.50 -4.75
CA ALA A 34 6.00 -4.27 -5.15
C ALA A 34 5.33 -4.98 -3.97
N LYS A 35 6.12 -5.53 -3.03
CA LYS A 35 5.59 -6.16 -1.80
C LYS A 35 4.86 -5.14 -0.93
N HIS A 36 5.44 -3.96 -0.71
CA HIS A 36 4.85 -2.93 0.15
C HIS A 36 3.55 -2.35 -0.45
N ILE A 37 3.55 -2.08 -1.76
CA ILE A 37 2.34 -1.65 -2.47
C ILE A 37 1.22 -2.68 -2.31
N LYS A 38 1.52 -3.97 -2.53
CA LYS A 38 0.52 -5.05 -2.37
C LYS A 38 -0.06 -5.09 -0.95
N THR A 39 0.79 -5.04 0.07
CA THR A 39 0.35 -5.03 1.48
C THR A 39 -0.55 -3.83 1.77
N HIS A 40 -0.15 -2.63 1.35
CA HIS A 40 -0.92 -1.41 1.57
C HIS A 40 -2.29 -1.48 0.88
N THR A 41 -2.34 -1.93 -0.38
CA THR A 41 -3.61 -2.11 -1.11
C THR A 41 -4.51 -3.15 -0.45
N MET A 42 -3.94 -4.27 0.03
CA MET A 42 -4.70 -5.29 0.75
C MET A 42 -5.28 -4.75 2.07
N GLN A 43 -4.53 -3.96 2.82
CA GLN A 43 -5.02 -3.32 4.05
C GLN A 43 -6.19 -2.37 3.76
N LYS A 44 -6.10 -1.54 2.71
CA LYS A 44 -7.22 -0.68 2.29
C LYS A 44 -8.48 -1.50 1.97
N ARG A 45 -8.34 -2.62 1.25
CA ARG A 45 -9.46 -3.51 0.92
C ARG A 45 -10.12 -4.11 2.17
N VAL A 46 -9.32 -4.62 3.10
CA VAL A 46 -9.83 -5.20 4.36
C VAL A 46 -10.60 -4.15 5.17
N LYS A 47 -10.04 -2.94 5.32
CA LYS A 47 -10.73 -1.84 6.01
C LYS A 47 -12.07 -1.48 5.35
N SER A 48 -12.11 -1.46 4.02
CA SER A 48 -13.36 -1.22 3.28
C SER A 48 -14.39 -2.32 3.53
N HIS A 49 -13.99 -3.59 3.54
CA HIS A 49 -14.90 -4.69 3.83
C HIS A 49 -15.44 -4.63 5.26
N ILE A 50 -14.58 -4.36 6.25
CA ILE A 50 -14.98 -4.18 7.65
C ILE A 50 -16.04 -3.09 7.76
N LYS A 51 -15.81 -1.93 7.13
CA LYS A 51 -16.77 -0.82 7.15
C LYS A 51 -18.14 -1.19 6.59
N VAL A 52 -18.17 -1.99 5.52
CA VAL A 52 -19.44 -2.48 4.94
C VAL A 52 -20.15 -3.41 5.92
N ILE A 53 -19.42 -4.32 6.57
CA ILE A 53 -19.97 -5.22 7.59
C ILE A 53 -20.57 -4.43 8.75
N GLU A 54 -19.83 -3.46 9.30
CA GLU A 54 -20.28 -2.58 10.39
C GLU A 54 -21.57 -1.84 9.99
N THR A 55 -21.61 -1.28 8.77
CA THR A 55 -22.79 -0.57 8.26
C THR A 55 -24.01 -1.49 8.18
N VAL A 56 -23.84 -2.72 7.69
CA VAL A 56 -24.93 -3.70 7.60
C VAL A 56 -25.42 -4.14 8.99
N GLN A 57 -24.51 -4.29 9.96
CA GLN A 57 -24.88 -4.62 11.34
C GLN A 57 -25.74 -3.51 11.96
N THR A 58 -25.32 -2.25 11.84
CA THR A 58 -26.10 -1.10 12.33
C THR A 58 -27.50 -1.05 11.72
N LEU A 59 -27.64 -1.32 10.42
CA LEU A 59 -28.94 -1.36 9.74
C LEU A 59 -29.86 -2.50 10.21
N ASN A 60 -29.30 -3.59 10.76
CA ASN A 60 -30.09 -4.70 11.30
C ASN A 60 -30.43 -4.53 12.78
N GLU A 61 -29.75 -3.62 13.48
CA GLU A 61 -29.99 -3.28 14.89
C GLU A 61 -31.03 -2.15 15.04
N GLU A 62 -31.29 -1.37 13.98
CA GLU A 62 -32.41 -0.43 13.83
C GLU A 62 -33.71 -1.12 13.41
#